data_AF-A0A9D1HSP5-F1
#
_entry.id   AF-A0A9D1HSP5-F1
#
_cell.length_a   1.000
_cell.length_b   1.000
_cell.length_c   1.000
_cell.angle_alpha   90.00
_cell.angle_beta   90.00
_cell.angle_gamma   90.00
#
_symmetry.space_group_name_H-M   'P 1'
#
loop_
_entity.id
_entity.type
_entity.pdbx_description
1 polymer ?
#
loop_
_entity_poly.entity_id
_entity_poly.type
_entity_poly.pdbx_seq_one_letter_code
_entity_poly.pdbx_strand_id
1 'polypeptide(L)'
;MNIYVIYKFSDAERVNALLSDAKSRDRDGLLHFFKFHPAVTNINWHKTAKKKMQQCNLVCYFCTIADGNAAKLKNISWELKLAAKLKKTVVVVTLNPEKTPQIDNSAASIYGLDFSEELVNVDRYKTVPAEKAYDFLIGEAKWNVDDSLINIEHKLATHDPTSAEYNQLTEERNRILLEQYRIMVETSEKLMDRRQSTSNLYTTLCSALVALVGASFALNNLQIISIVSLLTGIIITCLCVNWKSCLKSYDMNNAGKFAVLNAIEKILPANMFDCEYRYNTKNGIRSYSARERIMPIIFLVFGCIMICLGAGVSIYLLTQSALL
;
A
#
# COMPACT_ATOMS: atom_id res chain seq x y z
N MET A 1 1.60 -12.72 7.59
CA MET A 1 2.07 -11.33 7.76
C MET A 1 3.59 -11.26 7.71
N ASN A 2 4.14 -10.55 6.73
CA ASN A 2 5.58 -10.32 6.60
C ASN A 2 6.03 -9.15 7.50
N ILE A 3 6.95 -9.41 8.43
CA ILE A 3 7.47 -8.44 9.39
C ILE A 3 8.94 -8.19 9.09
N TYR A 4 9.30 -6.92 8.91
CA TYR A 4 10.69 -6.51 8.79
C TYR A 4 11.23 -6.12 10.18
N VAL A 5 12.25 -6.84 10.66
CA VAL A 5 12.79 -6.66 12.01
C VAL A 5 14.04 -5.77 11.96
N ILE A 6 13.98 -4.65 12.69
CA ILE A 6 15.10 -3.75 12.94
C ILE A 6 15.54 -3.97 14.39
N TYR A 7 16.84 -4.11 14.61
CA TYR A 7 17.41 -4.26 15.94
C TYR A 7 18.90 -3.95 15.89
N LYS A 8 19.48 -3.64 17.04
CA LYS A 8 20.93 -3.50 17.18
C LYS A 8 21.55 -4.88 17.25
N PHE A 9 22.62 -5.13 16.49
CA PHE A 9 23.28 -6.44 16.48
C PHE A 9 23.84 -6.88 17.85
N SER A 10 24.09 -5.95 18.78
CA SER A 10 24.43 -6.30 20.17
C SER A 10 23.28 -7.01 20.90
N ASP A 11 22.04 -6.78 20.47
CA ASP A 11 20.84 -7.31 21.11
C ASP A 11 20.33 -8.55 20.37
N ALA A 12 21.14 -9.12 19.46
CA ALA A 12 20.74 -10.21 18.59
C ALA A 12 20.24 -11.43 19.36
N GLU A 13 20.92 -11.82 20.44
CA GLU A 13 20.52 -12.98 21.25
C GLU A 13 19.13 -12.79 21.85
N ARG A 14 18.87 -11.62 22.44
CA ARG A 14 17.59 -11.31 23.07
C ARG A 14 16.46 -11.23 22.05
N VAL A 15 16.71 -10.58 20.92
CA VAL A 15 15.74 -10.52 19.80
C VAL A 15 15.50 -11.91 19.22
N ASN A 16 16.54 -12.74 19.08
CA ASN A 16 16.39 -14.12 18.63
C ASN A 16 15.50 -14.93 19.57
N ALA A 17 15.71 -14.81 20.88
CA ALA A 17 14.90 -15.50 21.89
C ALA A 17 13.41 -15.11 21.80
N LEU A 18 13.11 -13.81 21.70
CA LEU A 18 11.73 -13.31 21.55
C LEU A 18 11.10 -13.78 20.24
N LEU A 19 11.86 -13.77 19.14
CA LEU A 19 11.36 -14.22 17.84
C LEU A 19 11.17 -15.75 17.80
N SER A 20 11.99 -16.54 18.50
CA SER A 20 11.79 -17.98 18.61
C SER A 20 10.59 -18.31 19.50
N ASP A 21 10.40 -17.59 20.61
CA ASP A 21 9.21 -17.72 21.45
C ASP A 21 7.95 -17.43 20.61
N ALA A 22 7.94 -16.29 19.91
CA ALA A 22 6.86 -15.92 19.00
C ALA A 22 6.57 -17.00 17.95
N LYS A 23 7.60 -17.57 17.30
CA LYS A 23 7.44 -18.65 16.32
C LYS A 23 6.90 -19.94 16.94
N SER A 24 7.29 -20.25 18.18
CA SER A 24 6.80 -21.45 18.87
C SER A 24 5.33 -21.34 19.26
N ARG A 25 4.88 -20.11 19.58
CA ARG A 25 3.49 -19.79 19.93
C ARG A 25 2.59 -19.65 18.68
N ASP A 26 3.17 -19.27 17.53
CA ASP A 26 2.48 -19.10 16.25
C ASP A 26 2.18 -20.43 15.55
N ARG A 27 1.19 -21.16 16.06
CA ARG A 27 0.76 -22.46 15.52
C ARG A 27 0.25 -22.40 14.07
N ASP A 28 -0.28 -21.25 13.68
CA ASP A 28 -0.90 -21.04 12.36
C ASP A 28 0.11 -20.54 11.31
N GLY A 29 1.36 -20.29 11.72
CA GLY A 29 2.43 -19.80 10.84
C GLY A 29 2.14 -18.42 10.24
N LEU A 30 1.39 -17.58 10.95
CA LEU A 30 0.93 -16.28 10.46
C LEU A 30 2.05 -15.23 10.44
N LEU A 31 3.14 -15.40 11.18
CA LEU A 31 4.20 -14.41 11.31
C LEU A 31 5.47 -14.82 10.54
N HIS A 32 5.89 -13.98 9.60
CA HIS A 32 7.12 -14.20 8.82
C HIS A 32 8.11 -13.07 9.05
N PHE A 33 9.12 -13.34 9.88
CA PHE A 33 10.14 -12.35 10.23
C PHE A 33 11.30 -12.36 9.23
N PHE A 34 11.57 -11.21 8.62
CA PHE A 34 12.82 -10.94 7.93
C PHE A 34 13.73 -10.10 8.82
N LYS A 35 14.99 -10.52 8.97
CA LYS A 35 16.01 -9.80 9.72
C LYS A 35 17.38 -10.01 9.08
N PHE A 36 18.26 -9.02 9.19
CA PHE A 36 19.68 -9.23 8.87
C PHE A 36 20.37 -9.97 10.01
N HIS A 37 21.32 -10.84 9.67
CA HIS A 37 22.17 -11.53 10.65
C HIS A 37 23.46 -10.72 10.87
N PRO A 38 24.03 -10.66 12.08
CA PRO A 38 25.27 -9.91 12.35
C PRO A 38 26.45 -10.31 11.46
N ALA A 39 26.49 -11.56 11.01
CA ALA A 39 27.50 -12.11 10.11
C ALA A 39 27.33 -11.71 8.62
N VAL A 40 26.30 -10.94 8.26
CA VAL A 40 26.07 -10.50 6.88
C VAL A 40 27.01 -9.35 6.53
N THR A 41 28.04 -9.64 5.74
CA THR A 41 29.02 -8.68 5.20
C THR A 41 28.63 -8.14 3.81
N ASN A 42 27.37 -8.25 3.42
CA ASN A 42 26.93 -7.97 2.05
C ASN A 42 27.02 -6.48 1.69
N ILE A 43 27.90 -6.14 0.74
CA ILE A 43 28.10 -4.80 0.17
C ILE A 43 26.78 -4.17 -0.32
N ASN A 44 25.80 -4.99 -0.71
CA ASN A 44 24.51 -4.56 -1.28
C ASN A 44 23.30 -4.73 -0.34
N TRP A 45 23.51 -4.79 0.98
CA TRP A 45 22.42 -4.99 1.95
C TRP A 45 21.28 -3.96 1.80
N HIS A 46 21.57 -2.70 1.44
CA HIS A 46 20.57 -1.66 1.19
C HIS A 46 19.53 -2.05 0.12
N LYS A 47 19.95 -2.71 -0.97
CA LYS A 47 19.05 -3.15 -2.05
C LYS A 47 18.10 -4.25 -1.54
N THR A 48 18.65 -5.18 -0.76
CA THR A 48 17.88 -6.25 -0.12
C THR A 48 16.89 -5.71 0.90
N ALA A 49 17.35 -4.80 1.78
CA ALA A 49 16.54 -4.12 2.77
C ALA A 49 15.34 -3.41 2.11
N LYS A 50 15.61 -2.61 1.07
CA LYS A 50 14.57 -1.92 0.29
C LYS A 50 13.54 -2.87 -0.29
N LYS A 51 13.97 -3.97 -0.92
CA LYS A 51 13.06 -4.97 -1.49
C LYS A 51 12.20 -5.64 -0.41
N LYS A 52 12.81 -6.05 0.70
CA LYS A 52 12.13 -6.75 1.80
C LYS A 52 11.17 -5.83 2.55
N MET A 53 11.56 -4.58 2.79
CA MET A 53 10.72 -3.58 3.44
C MET A 53 9.54 -3.16 2.53
N GLN A 54 9.72 -3.09 1.20
CA GLN A 54 8.60 -2.90 0.28
C GLN A 54 7.55 -4.02 0.40
N GLN A 55 8.01 -5.26 0.57
CA GLN A 55 7.18 -6.47 0.68
C GLN A 55 6.62 -6.73 2.08
N CYS A 56 7.11 -6.05 3.13
CA CYS A 56 6.63 -6.26 4.48
C CYS A 56 5.27 -5.58 4.71
N ASN A 57 4.44 -6.18 5.55
CA ASN A 57 3.21 -5.57 6.05
C ASN A 57 3.53 -4.55 7.15
N LEU A 58 4.51 -4.85 7.99
CA LEU A 58 4.84 -4.11 9.21
C LEU A 58 6.34 -4.10 9.46
N VAL A 59 6.84 -3.03 10.09
CA VAL A 59 8.23 -2.94 10.57
C VAL A 59 8.20 -3.06 12.09
N CYS A 60 9.01 -3.96 12.65
CA CYS A 60 9.13 -4.17 14.08
C CYS A 60 10.55 -3.77 14.50
N TYR A 61 10.66 -2.71 15.31
CA TYR A 61 11.94 -2.20 15.79
C TYR A 61 12.12 -2.57 17.27
N PHE A 62 13.06 -3.47 17.57
CA PHE A 62 13.42 -3.79 18.95
C PHE A 62 14.45 -2.79 19.45
N CYS A 63 14.14 -2.09 20.55
CA CYS A 63 15.03 -1.08 21.12
C CYS A 63 15.30 -1.30 22.60
N THR A 64 16.50 -0.87 23.04
CA THR A 64 16.83 -0.68 24.45
C THR A 64 16.86 0.81 24.76
N ILE A 65 16.37 1.21 25.94
CA ILE A 65 16.20 2.63 26.31
C ILE A 65 17.56 3.39 26.45
N ALA A 66 18.68 2.68 26.45
CA ALA A 66 20.02 3.24 26.66
C ALA A 66 20.78 3.64 25.37
N ASP A 67 20.14 3.58 24.19
CA ASP A 67 20.80 3.81 22.90
C ASP A 67 20.94 5.30 22.51
N GLY A 68 21.44 6.14 23.43
CA GLY A 68 21.58 7.59 23.25
C GLY A 68 22.76 8.06 22.37
N ASN A 69 23.29 7.22 21.48
CA ASN A 69 24.46 7.59 20.67
C ASN A 69 24.22 7.37 19.17
N ALA A 70 23.77 8.43 18.48
CA ALA A 70 23.33 8.42 17.09
C ALA A 70 24.37 7.87 16.09
N ALA A 71 25.66 8.02 16.38
CA ALA A 71 26.75 7.50 15.53
C ALA A 71 26.75 5.96 15.45
N LYS A 72 26.32 5.26 16.51
CA LYS A 72 26.24 3.78 16.54
C LYS A 72 24.97 3.21 15.90
N LEU A 73 24.02 4.06 15.51
CA LEU A 73 22.72 3.66 14.96
C LEU A 73 22.56 4.00 13.46
N LYS A 74 23.65 4.30 12.72
CA LYS A 74 23.59 4.72 11.30
C LYS A 74 22.75 3.80 10.40
N ASN A 75 22.85 2.48 10.58
CA ASN A 75 22.09 1.54 9.75
C ASN A 75 20.61 1.49 10.16
N ILE A 76 20.35 1.50 11.46
CA ILE A 76 18.98 1.52 12.02
C ILE A 76 18.26 2.81 11.62
N SER A 77 18.94 3.95 11.69
CA SER A 77 18.37 5.24 11.27
C SER A 77 18.06 5.24 9.77
N TRP A 78 18.91 4.65 8.95
CA TRP A 78 18.63 4.47 7.53
C TRP A 78 17.40 3.58 7.29
N GLU A 79 17.28 2.45 8.00
CA GLU A 79 16.14 1.54 7.89
C GLU A 79 14.82 2.21 8.34
N LEU A 80 14.85 2.98 9.43
CA LEU A 80 13.70 3.72 9.93
C LEU A 80 13.28 4.85 8.97
N LYS A 81 14.24 5.61 8.41
CA LYS A 81 13.96 6.60 7.35
C LYS A 81 13.37 5.96 6.10
N LEU A 82 13.87 4.79 5.72
CA LEU A 82 13.31 4.03 4.62
C LEU A 82 11.87 3.58 4.92
N ALA A 83 11.58 3.12 6.13
CA ALA A 83 10.24 2.74 6.56
C ALA A 83 9.27 3.93 6.47
N ALA A 84 9.69 5.11 6.96
CA ALA A 84 8.94 6.36 6.85
C ALA A 84 8.66 6.74 5.38
N LYS A 85 9.69 6.71 4.52
CA LYS A 85 9.55 6.97 3.08
C LYS A 85 8.60 5.99 2.38
N LEU A 86 8.62 4.72 2.82
CA LEU A 86 7.73 3.67 2.32
C LEU A 86 6.35 3.65 3.01
N LYS A 87 6.08 4.63 3.89
CA LYS A 87 4.79 4.77 4.59
C LYS A 87 4.41 3.53 5.40
N LYS A 88 5.39 2.81 5.96
CA LYS A 88 5.18 1.60 6.75
C LYS A 88 4.79 1.94 8.19
N THR A 89 3.93 1.12 8.79
CA THR A 89 3.69 1.13 10.23
C THR A 89 4.92 0.56 10.94
N VAL A 90 5.42 1.28 11.94
CA VAL A 90 6.56 0.90 12.76
C VAL A 90 6.08 0.60 14.17
N VAL A 91 6.28 -0.63 14.62
CA VAL A 91 6.02 -1.07 16.00
C VAL A 91 7.33 -1.09 16.74
N VAL A 92 7.47 -0.22 17.73
CA VAL A 92 8.64 -0.12 18.60
C VAL A 92 8.43 -1.08 19.77
N VAL A 93 9.26 -2.12 19.83
CA VAL A 93 9.24 -3.12 20.89
C VAL A 93 10.31 -2.79 21.92
N THR A 94 9.88 -2.38 23.11
CA THR A 94 10.79 -1.99 24.18
C THR A 94 11.28 -3.24 24.92
N LEU A 95 12.59 -3.50 24.84
CA LEU A 95 13.21 -4.67 25.47
C LEU A 95 13.30 -4.51 27.00
N ASN A 96 13.34 -3.30 27.55
CA ASN A 96 13.40 -3.05 29.00
C ASN A 96 12.14 -2.31 29.48
N PRO A 97 11.11 -3.00 29.99
CA PRO A 97 9.82 -2.37 30.31
C PRO A 97 9.85 -1.41 31.52
N GLU A 98 10.79 -1.60 32.47
CA GLU A 98 10.88 -0.83 33.72
C GLU A 98 11.24 0.66 33.55
N LYS A 99 11.61 1.09 32.34
CA LYS A 99 11.96 2.48 32.01
C LYS A 99 11.23 2.98 30.76
N THR A 100 10.05 2.44 30.46
CA THR A 100 9.25 2.89 29.30
C THR A 100 8.95 4.39 29.48
N PRO A 101 9.50 5.30 28.64
CA PRO A 101 9.19 6.71 28.77
C PRO A 101 7.69 6.91 28.53
N GLN A 102 7.06 7.77 29.33
CA GLN A 102 5.78 8.36 28.94
C GLN A 102 6.03 9.08 27.60
N ILE A 103 5.48 8.53 26.52
CA ILE A 103 5.62 9.13 25.20
C ILE A 103 4.76 10.38 25.21
N ASP A 104 5.40 11.52 25.41
CA ASP A 104 4.79 12.80 25.10
C ASP A 104 4.54 12.82 23.59
N ASN A 105 3.33 13.17 23.14
CA ASN A 105 2.81 12.98 21.78
C ASN A 105 3.54 13.79 20.68
N SER A 106 4.76 14.25 20.93
CA SER A 106 5.65 14.80 19.93
C SER A 106 6.37 13.64 19.22
N ALA A 107 6.28 13.61 17.89
CA ALA A 107 7.01 12.69 17.00
C ALA A 107 8.56 12.85 17.07
N ALA A 108 9.09 13.52 18.08
CA ALA A 108 10.42 14.11 18.10
C ALA A 108 11.48 13.32 18.91
N SER A 109 11.13 12.21 19.58
CA SER A 109 12.15 11.42 20.26
C SER A 109 11.82 9.93 20.40
N ILE A 110 11.68 9.24 19.27
CA ILE A 110 11.88 7.79 19.30
C ILE A 110 13.40 7.56 19.41
N TYR A 111 13.91 7.64 20.64
CA TYR A 111 15.23 7.15 21.07
C TYR A 111 16.42 7.70 20.26
N GLY A 112 16.60 9.03 20.27
CA GLY A 112 17.81 9.70 19.74
C GLY A 112 17.85 9.95 18.24
N LEU A 113 16.74 9.73 17.53
CA LEU A 113 16.59 10.09 16.12
C LEU A 113 15.49 11.14 16.00
N ASP A 114 15.89 12.34 15.59
CA ASP A 114 14.97 13.42 15.28
C ASP A 114 14.30 13.13 13.93
N PHE A 115 13.00 12.88 13.98
CA PHE A 115 12.16 12.65 12.80
C PHE A 115 11.12 13.78 12.63
N SER A 116 11.29 14.89 13.34
CA SER A 116 10.35 16.03 13.36
C SER A 116 10.05 16.61 11.98
N GLU A 117 11.01 16.56 11.06
CA GLU A 117 10.86 17.11 9.70
C GLU A 117 10.28 16.12 8.67
N GLU A 118 10.29 14.81 8.92
CA GLU A 118 9.90 13.78 7.92
C GLU A 118 8.65 12.95 8.30
N LEU A 119 8.15 13.02 9.54
CA LEU A 119 7.02 12.21 10.01
C LEU A 119 5.68 12.95 10.08
N VAL A 120 4.98 12.94 8.95
CA VAL A 120 3.65 13.56 8.77
C VAL A 120 2.49 12.73 9.36
N ASN A 121 2.72 11.62 10.07
CA ASN A 121 1.59 10.89 10.65
C ASN A 121 1.95 10.04 11.90
N VAL A 122 1.55 10.54 13.08
CA VAL A 122 1.78 9.93 14.40
C VAL A 122 1.12 8.54 14.52
N ASP A 123 0.03 8.27 13.79
CA ASP A 123 -0.74 7.02 13.88
C ASP A 123 0.02 5.76 13.44
N ARG A 124 1.16 5.92 12.78
CA ARG A 124 1.97 4.80 12.26
C ARG A 124 3.04 4.29 13.21
N TYR A 125 3.20 4.93 14.37
CA TYR A 125 4.18 4.55 15.38
C TYR A 125 3.45 4.04 16.61
N LYS A 126 3.59 2.74 16.87
CA LYS A 126 2.99 2.08 18.03
C LYS A 126 4.11 1.57 18.92
N THR A 127 4.05 1.83 20.22
CA THR A 127 5.03 1.31 21.18
C THR A 127 4.40 0.21 21.99
N VAL A 128 5.09 -0.93 22.08
CA VAL A 128 4.60 -2.12 22.76
C VAL A 128 5.73 -2.71 23.63
N PRO A 129 5.49 -3.03 24.91
CA PRO A 129 6.46 -3.76 25.73
C PRO A 129 6.79 -5.13 25.11
N ALA A 130 8.03 -5.61 25.23
CA ALA A 130 8.45 -6.90 24.67
C ALA A 130 7.54 -8.08 25.07
N GLU A 131 7.03 -8.10 26.29
CA GLU A 131 6.13 -9.13 26.80
C GLU A 131 4.78 -9.17 26.06
N LYS A 132 4.28 -8.01 25.62
CA LYS A 132 3.02 -7.87 24.88
C LYS A 132 3.21 -7.85 23.37
N ALA A 133 4.45 -7.87 22.89
CA ALA A 133 4.77 -7.71 21.47
C ALA A 133 4.22 -8.86 20.64
N TYR A 134 4.29 -10.11 21.13
CA TYR A 134 3.71 -11.25 20.43
C TYR A 134 2.19 -11.14 20.29
N ASP A 135 1.48 -10.89 21.39
CA ASP A 135 0.02 -10.81 21.38
C ASP A 135 -0.47 -9.66 20.48
N PHE A 136 0.25 -8.54 20.50
CA PHE A 136 0.02 -7.43 19.57
C PHE A 136 0.25 -7.84 18.11
N LEU A 137 1.38 -8.46 17.78
CA LEU A 137 1.72 -8.85 16.41
C LEU A 137 0.77 -9.93 15.86
N ILE A 138 0.35 -10.87 16.70
CA ILE A 138 -0.69 -11.84 16.35
C ILE A 138 -2.04 -11.16 16.19
N GLY A 139 -2.38 -10.21 17.07
CA GLY A 139 -3.59 -9.40 16.93
C GLY A 139 -3.63 -8.68 15.58
N GLU A 140 -2.55 -8.02 15.18
CA GLU A 140 -2.42 -7.36 13.86
C GLU A 140 -2.40 -8.37 12.70
N ALA A 141 -1.81 -9.55 12.87
CA ALA A 141 -1.78 -10.59 11.84
C ALA A 141 -3.11 -11.30 11.64
N LYS A 142 -3.88 -11.47 12.73
CA LYS A 142 -5.23 -12.02 12.76
C LYS A 142 -6.28 -10.98 12.45
N TRP A 143 -5.94 -9.69 12.58
CA TRP A 143 -6.84 -8.58 12.31
C TRP A 143 -7.50 -8.81 10.96
N ASN A 144 -8.79 -9.10 11.05
CA ASN A 144 -9.66 -9.23 9.92
C ASN A 144 -10.80 -8.24 10.14
N VAL A 145 -11.27 -7.74 9.02
CA VAL A 145 -12.35 -6.75 8.97
C VAL A 145 -13.59 -7.30 9.67
N ASP A 146 -13.87 -8.60 9.55
CA ASP A 146 -14.98 -9.29 10.23
C ASP A 146 -14.95 -9.08 11.77
N ASP A 147 -13.79 -9.24 12.41
CA ASP A 147 -13.65 -9.20 13.88
C ASP A 147 -13.69 -7.78 14.44
N SER A 148 -13.42 -6.77 13.62
CA SER A 148 -13.28 -5.37 14.04
C SER A 148 -14.50 -4.49 13.73
N LEU A 149 -15.43 -4.99 12.93
CA LEU A 149 -16.63 -4.24 12.57
C LEU A 149 -17.75 -4.36 13.60
N ILE A 150 -17.80 -5.45 14.37
CA ILE A 150 -18.91 -5.74 15.28
C ILE A 150 -18.65 -5.05 16.62
N ASN A 151 -19.09 -3.80 16.75
CA ASN A 151 -18.96 -3.00 17.97
C ASN A 151 -20.23 -3.01 18.85
N ILE A 152 -21.30 -3.72 18.45
CA ILE A 152 -22.67 -3.53 18.98
C ILE A 152 -23.24 -4.76 19.70
N GLU A 153 -22.60 -5.93 19.64
CA GLU A 153 -23.11 -7.15 20.32
C GLU A 153 -23.33 -6.97 21.83
N HIS A 154 -22.57 -6.06 22.46
CA HIS A 154 -22.63 -5.83 23.90
C HIS A 154 -23.96 -5.23 24.40
N LYS A 155 -24.78 -4.59 23.55
CA LYS A 155 -26.06 -3.97 24.00
C LYS A 155 -27.28 -4.89 23.88
N LEU A 156 -27.26 -5.85 22.94
CA LEU A 156 -28.36 -6.80 22.75
C LEU A 156 -28.25 -8.01 23.68
N ALA A 157 -27.03 -8.40 24.07
CA ALA A 157 -26.77 -9.56 24.92
C ALA A 157 -27.29 -9.41 26.37
N THR A 158 -27.63 -8.20 26.82
CA THR A 158 -28.06 -7.92 28.20
C THR A 158 -29.58 -7.87 28.39
N HIS A 159 -30.38 -8.03 27.32
CA HIS A 159 -31.83 -7.88 27.35
C HIS A 159 -32.53 -9.22 27.07
N ASP A 160 -33.71 -9.43 27.65
CA ASP A 160 -34.53 -10.62 27.43
C ASP A 160 -34.95 -10.71 25.93
N PRO A 161 -34.61 -11.80 25.21
CA PRO A 161 -34.95 -11.99 23.80
C PRO A 161 -36.44 -11.94 23.48
N THR A 162 -37.32 -12.10 24.49
CA THR A 162 -38.78 -12.06 24.34
C THR A 162 -39.40 -10.70 24.62
N SER A 163 -38.60 -9.72 25.05
CA SER A 163 -39.07 -8.38 25.36
C SER A 163 -39.35 -7.55 24.10
N ALA A 164 -40.37 -6.69 24.17
CA ALA A 164 -40.65 -5.72 23.10
C ALA A 164 -39.46 -4.77 22.83
N GLU A 165 -38.68 -4.47 23.88
CA GLU A 165 -37.47 -3.65 23.81
C GLU A 165 -36.36 -4.33 22.99
N TYR A 166 -36.17 -5.65 23.14
CA TYR A 166 -35.22 -6.42 22.33
C TYR A 166 -35.58 -6.39 20.84
N ASN A 167 -36.88 -6.52 20.51
CA ASN A 167 -37.35 -6.44 19.13
C ASN A 167 -37.08 -5.06 18.51
N GLN A 168 -37.38 -3.98 19.24
CA GLN A 168 -37.10 -2.61 18.79
C GLN A 168 -35.60 -2.36 18.59
N LEU A 169 -34.75 -2.79 19.53
CA LEU A 169 -33.29 -2.68 19.41
C LEU A 169 -32.74 -3.48 18.23
N THR A 170 -33.32 -4.65 17.94
CA THR A 170 -32.95 -5.50 16.82
C THR A 170 -33.32 -4.86 15.48
N GLU A 171 -34.52 -4.29 15.38
CA GLU A 171 -34.97 -3.54 14.18
C GLU A 171 -34.08 -2.33 13.91
N GLU A 172 -33.78 -1.53 14.93
CA GLU A 172 -32.91 -0.36 14.78
C GLU A 172 -31.48 -0.77 14.42
N ARG A 173 -30.94 -1.84 15.02
CA ARG A 173 -29.64 -2.40 14.61
C ARG A 173 -29.65 -2.79 13.13
N ASN A 174 -30.65 -3.52 12.68
CA ASN A 174 -30.74 -3.98 11.30
C ASN A 174 -30.86 -2.79 10.33
N ARG A 175 -31.60 -1.74 10.72
CA ARG A 175 -31.71 -0.50 9.96
C ARG A 175 -30.36 0.22 9.84
N ILE A 176 -29.64 0.39 10.94
CA ILE A 176 -28.30 1.01 10.96
C ILE A 176 -27.33 0.18 10.10
N LEU A 177 -27.37 -1.14 10.22
CA LEU A 177 -26.50 -2.04 9.45
C LEU A 177 -26.77 -1.92 7.95
N LEU A 178 -28.04 -1.89 7.54
CA LEU A 178 -28.43 -1.71 6.14
C LEU A 178 -28.00 -0.33 5.61
N GLU A 179 -28.10 0.73 6.42
CA GLU A 179 -27.65 2.07 6.05
C GLU A 179 -26.13 2.14 5.90
N GLN A 180 -25.38 1.54 6.82
CA GLN A 180 -23.91 1.42 6.72
C GLN A 180 -23.50 0.64 5.47
N TYR A 181 -24.18 -0.47 5.20
CA TYR A 181 -23.99 -1.25 3.98
C TYR A 181 -24.23 -0.41 2.72
N ARG A 182 -25.36 0.32 2.68
CA ARG A 182 -25.70 1.21 1.58
C ARG A 182 -24.63 2.30 1.37
N ILE A 183 -24.19 2.98 2.44
CA ILE A 183 -23.12 3.98 2.37
C ILE A 183 -21.84 3.36 1.79
N MET A 184 -21.48 2.15 2.21
CA MET A 184 -20.30 1.45 1.69
C MET A 184 -20.43 1.11 0.19
N VAL A 185 -21.60 0.64 -0.26
CA VAL A 185 -21.91 0.42 -1.68
C VAL A 185 -21.76 1.74 -2.46
N GLU A 186 -22.45 2.80 -2.04
CA GLU A 186 -22.45 4.09 -2.73
C GLU A 186 -21.04 4.70 -2.83
N THR A 187 -20.24 4.59 -1.75
CA THR A 187 -18.86 5.10 -1.81
C THR A 187 -17.96 4.25 -2.70
N SER A 188 -18.27 2.97 -2.89
CA SER A 188 -17.54 2.07 -3.80
C SER A 188 -17.88 2.39 -5.25
N GLU A 189 -19.16 2.61 -5.57
CA GLU A 189 -19.60 3.08 -6.90
C GLU A 189 -18.97 4.43 -7.25
N LYS A 190 -19.04 5.42 -6.34
CA LYS A 190 -18.38 6.72 -6.54
C LYS A 190 -16.87 6.61 -6.78
N LEU A 191 -16.21 5.59 -6.21
CA LEU A 191 -14.79 5.34 -6.46
C LEU A 191 -14.56 4.81 -7.88
N MET A 192 -15.43 3.92 -8.35
CA MET A 192 -15.42 3.40 -9.72
C MET A 192 -15.71 4.49 -10.76
N ASP A 193 -16.65 5.39 -10.48
CA ASP A 193 -16.92 6.55 -11.36
C ASP A 193 -15.71 7.47 -11.48
N ARG A 194 -15.04 7.78 -10.36
CA ARG A 194 -13.80 8.58 -10.36
C ARG A 194 -12.69 7.91 -11.16
N ARG A 195 -12.57 6.59 -11.06
CA ARG A 195 -11.61 5.79 -11.84
C ARG A 195 -11.91 5.84 -13.34
N GLN A 196 -13.17 5.72 -13.73
CA GLN A 196 -13.60 5.84 -15.13
C GLN A 196 -13.31 7.26 -15.66
N SER A 197 -13.69 8.29 -14.91
CA SER A 197 -13.42 9.69 -15.26
C SER A 197 -11.91 9.96 -15.41
N THR A 198 -11.09 9.48 -14.46
CA THR A 198 -9.64 9.59 -14.52
C THR A 198 -9.07 8.90 -15.77
N SER A 199 -9.58 7.71 -16.10
CA SER A 199 -9.16 6.96 -17.30
C SER A 199 -9.55 7.66 -18.59
N ASN A 200 -10.73 8.29 -18.62
CA ASN A 200 -11.16 9.11 -19.74
C ASN A 200 -10.23 10.32 -19.92
N LEU A 201 -9.86 11.03 -18.83
CA LEU A 201 -8.91 12.15 -18.91
C LEU A 201 -7.56 11.75 -19.49
N TYR A 202 -6.97 10.63 -19.04
CA TYR A 202 -5.72 10.14 -19.61
C TYR A 202 -5.86 9.78 -21.10
N THR A 203 -6.97 9.15 -21.48
CA THR A 203 -7.26 8.81 -22.88
C THR A 203 -7.34 10.07 -23.72
N THR A 204 -8.05 11.10 -23.27
CA THR A 204 -8.17 12.40 -23.97
C THR A 204 -6.81 13.06 -24.15
N LEU A 205 -5.99 13.12 -23.10
CA LEU A 205 -4.64 13.71 -23.18
C LEU A 205 -3.74 12.95 -24.17
N CYS A 206 -3.75 11.62 -24.12
CA CYS A 206 -2.95 10.81 -25.03
C CYS A 206 -3.44 10.94 -26.48
N SER A 207 -4.75 10.94 -26.72
CA SER A 207 -5.33 11.13 -28.04
C SER A 207 -5.01 12.51 -28.63
N ALA A 208 -5.03 13.57 -27.81
CA ALA A 208 -4.64 14.92 -28.24
C ALA A 208 -3.16 14.97 -28.67
N LEU A 209 -2.28 14.29 -27.92
CA LEU A 209 -0.86 14.15 -28.24
C LEU A 209 -0.63 13.34 -29.52
N VAL A 210 -1.37 12.24 -29.72
CA VAL A 210 -1.35 11.46 -30.97
C VAL A 210 -1.76 12.35 -32.16
N ALA A 211 -2.81 13.15 -32.00
CA ALA A 211 -3.25 14.09 -33.04
C ALA A 211 -2.19 15.16 -33.35
N LEU A 212 -1.47 15.66 -32.34
CA LEU A 212 -0.36 16.60 -32.52
C LEU A 212 0.77 16.00 -33.37
N VAL A 213 1.12 14.74 -33.13
CA VAL A 213 2.09 14.01 -33.97
C VAL A 213 1.57 13.89 -35.40
N GLY A 214 0.31 13.50 -35.58
CA GLY A 214 -0.34 13.43 -36.90
C GLY A 214 -0.29 14.78 -37.65
N ALA A 215 -0.57 15.88 -36.97
CA ALA A 215 -0.50 17.22 -37.53
C ALA A 215 0.93 17.63 -37.95
N SER A 216 1.96 17.16 -37.23
CA SER A 216 3.35 17.47 -37.57
C SER A 216 3.76 16.89 -38.93
N PHE A 217 3.19 15.75 -39.35
CA PHE A 217 3.44 15.18 -40.67
C PHE A 217 2.93 16.07 -41.81
N ALA A 218 1.86 16.82 -41.58
CA ALA A 218 1.33 17.74 -42.59
C ALA A 218 2.25 18.93 -42.89
N LEU A 219 3.20 19.24 -41.98
CA LEU A 219 4.17 20.32 -42.16
C LEU A 219 5.32 19.95 -43.11
N ASN A 220 5.46 18.67 -43.50
CA ASN A 220 6.51 18.15 -44.37
C ASN A 220 7.95 18.57 -43.99
N ASN A 221 8.19 18.87 -42.70
CA ASN A 221 9.50 19.26 -42.19
C ASN A 221 10.02 18.16 -41.24
N LEU A 222 11.06 17.44 -41.69
CA LEU A 222 11.65 16.31 -40.94
C LEU A 222 12.18 16.69 -39.56
N GLN A 223 12.72 17.91 -39.39
CA GLN A 223 13.18 18.38 -38.08
C GLN A 223 12.00 18.55 -37.11
N ILE A 224 10.90 19.16 -37.57
CA ILE A 224 9.69 19.35 -36.77
C ILE A 224 9.07 18.00 -36.41
N ILE A 225 8.92 17.10 -37.40
CA ILE A 225 8.39 15.74 -37.19
C ILE A 225 9.22 15.00 -36.14
N SER A 226 10.55 15.08 -36.22
CA SER A 226 11.46 14.43 -35.28
C SER A 226 11.28 14.96 -33.84
N ILE A 227 11.30 16.28 -33.65
CA ILE A 227 11.18 16.92 -32.34
C ILE A 227 9.80 16.64 -31.72
N VAL A 228 8.73 16.83 -32.50
CA VAL A 228 7.35 16.61 -32.02
C VAL A 228 7.13 15.16 -31.65
N SER A 229 7.59 14.20 -32.47
CA SER A 229 7.46 12.77 -32.19
C SER A 229 8.22 12.36 -30.93
N LEU A 230 9.47 12.84 -30.77
CA LEU A 230 10.29 12.53 -29.60
C LEU A 230 9.66 13.07 -28.31
N LEU A 231 9.33 14.36 -28.27
CA LEU A 231 8.74 15.01 -27.09
C LEU A 231 7.40 14.39 -26.73
N THR A 232 6.54 14.19 -27.73
CA THR A 232 5.23 13.57 -27.52
C THR A 232 5.36 12.14 -27.01
N GLY A 233 6.26 11.35 -27.59
CA GLY A 233 6.51 9.97 -27.16
C GLY A 233 6.96 9.88 -25.70
N ILE A 234 7.84 10.79 -25.27
CA ILE A 234 8.28 10.90 -23.86
C ILE A 234 7.08 11.24 -22.95
N ILE A 235 6.30 12.26 -23.32
CA ILE A 235 5.14 12.71 -22.51
C ILE A 235 4.09 11.59 -22.39
N ILE A 236 3.71 10.94 -23.51
CA ILE A 236 2.76 9.82 -23.51
C ILE A 236 3.28 8.69 -22.60
N THR A 237 4.56 8.35 -22.70
CA THR A 237 5.19 7.31 -21.87
C THR A 237 5.06 7.63 -20.38
N CYS A 238 5.39 8.87 -19.98
CA CYS A 238 5.23 9.34 -18.60
C CYS A 238 3.77 9.28 -18.12
N LEU A 239 2.82 9.75 -18.95
CA LEU A 239 1.38 9.68 -18.65
C LEU A 239 0.92 8.24 -18.44
N CYS A 240 1.35 7.30 -19.28
CA CYS A 240 0.95 5.89 -19.18
C CYS A 240 1.47 5.22 -17.89
N VAL A 241 2.70 5.53 -17.48
CA VAL A 241 3.26 5.03 -16.21
C VAL A 241 2.45 5.58 -15.03
N ASN A 242 2.10 6.86 -15.05
CA ASN A 242 1.28 7.48 -14.01
C ASN A 242 -0.14 6.90 -13.98
N TRP A 243 -0.76 6.73 -15.15
CA TRP A 243 -2.09 6.15 -15.29
C TRP A 243 -2.16 4.74 -14.71
N LYS A 244 -1.16 3.89 -15.01
CA LYS A 244 -1.06 2.54 -14.42
C LYS A 244 -0.95 2.57 -12.89
N SER A 245 -0.18 3.51 -12.34
CA SER A 245 -0.07 3.70 -10.90
C SER A 245 -1.41 4.11 -10.27
N CYS A 246 -2.12 5.03 -10.92
CA CYS A 246 -3.43 5.52 -10.48
C CYS A 246 -4.48 4.40 -10.48
N LEU A 247 -4.57 3.60 -11.55
CA LEU A 247 -5.46 2.43 -11.63
C LEU A 247 -5.20 1.43 -10.49
N LYS A 248 -3.92 1.15 -10.21
CA LYS A 248 -3.55 0.27 -9.09
C LYS A 248 -4.00 0.83 -7.73
N SER A 249 -3.90 2.14 -7.52
CA SER A 249 -4.37 2.77 -6.29
C SER A 249 -5.88 2.63 -6.13
N TYR A 250 -6.65 2.81 -7.21
CA TYR A 250 -8.09 2.58 -7.19
C TYR A 250 -8.44 1.11 -6.89
N ASP A 251 -7.74 0.16 -7.51
CA ASP A 251 -7.90 -1.27 -7.24
C ASP A 251 -7.67 -1.61 -5.75
N MET A 252 -6.60 -1.08 -5.16
CA MET A 252 -6.26 -1.34 -3.75
C MET A 252 -7.30 -0.74 -2.80
N ASN A 253 -7.78 0.47 -3.07
CA ASN A 253 -8.81 1.11 -2.25
C ASN A 253 -10.14 0.36 -2.37
N ASN A 254 -10.53 -0.03 -3.59
CA ASN A 254 -11.75 -0.80 -3.82
C ASN A 254 -11.69 -2.16 -3.11
N ALA A 255 -10.55 -2.86 -3.15
CA ALA A 255 -10.37 -4.12 -2.42
C ALA A 255 -10.61 -3.96 -0.90
N GLY A 256 -10.12 -2.87 -0.30
CA GLY A 256 -10.37 -2.57 1.11
C GLY A 256 -11.86 -2.33 1.42
N LYS A 257 -12.56 -1.59 0.54
CA LYS A 257 -14.01 -1.37 0.69
C LYS A 257 -14.82 -2.65 0.57
N PHE A 258 -14.51 -3.50 -0.40
CA PHE A 258 -15.16 -4.79 -0.57
C PHE A 258 -14.88 -5.74 0.61
N ALA A 259 -13.72 -5.64 1.27
CA ALA A 259 -13.47 -6.40 2.49
C ALA A 259 -14.45 -6.00 3.62
N VAL A 260 -14.70 -4.70 3.80
CA VAL A 260 -15.71 -4.19 4.76
C VAL A 260 -17.12 -4.57 4.35
N LEU A 261 -17.44 -4.43 3.07
CA LEU A 261 -18.76 -4.75 2.54
C LEU A 261 -19.09 -6.23 2.72
N ASN A 262 -18.18 -7.13 2.37
CA ASN A 262 -18.36 -8.58 2.54
C ASN A 262 -18.48 -8.97 4.02
N ALA A 263 -17.78 -8.29 4.92
CA ALA A 263 -17.90 -8.53 6.34
C ALA A 263 -19.28 -8.10 6.89
N ILE A 264 -19.84 -7.00 6.39
CA ILE A 264 -21.22 -6.61 6.67
C ILE A 264 -22.22 -7.61 6.07
N GLU A 265 -21.99 -8.10 4.84
CA GLU A 265 -22.87 -9.09 4.19
C GLU A 265 -23.02 -10.38 5.01
N LYS A 266 -21.96 -10.83 5.70
CA LYS A 266 -22.02 -12.03 6.56
C LYS A 266 -23.03 -11.91 7.71
N ILE A 267 -23.36 -10.68 8.12
CA ILE A 267 -24.34 -10.39 9.17
C ILE A 267 -25.74 -10.24 8.55
N LEU A 268 -25.82 -9.82 7.29
CA LEU A 268 -27.07 -9.65 6.56
C LEU A 268 -27.64 -11.01 6.10
N PRO A 269 -28.96 -11.09 5.83
CA PRO A 269 -29.60 -12.34 5.38
C PRO A 269 -29.12 -12.86 4.03
N ALA A 270 -28.46 -12.03 3.21
CA ALA A 270 -28.02 -12.36 1.87
C ALA A 270 -26.62 -11.80 1.58
N ASN A 271 -25.76 -12.65 1.01
CA ASN A 271 -24.40 -12.31 0.57
C ASN A 271 -24.38 -12.05 -0.94
N MET A 272 -24.96 -10.93 -1.39
CA MET A 272 -25.21 -10.66 -2.81
C MET A 272 -23.92 -10.53 -3.60
N PHE A 273 -22.97 -9.72 -3.14
CA PHE A 273 -21.72 -9.47 -3.84
C PHE A 273 -20.76 -10.65 -3.79
N ASP A 274 -20.70 -11.40 -2.68
CA ASP A 274 -19.93 -12.65 -2.64
C ASP A 274 -20.47 -13.69 -3.66
N CYS A 275 -21.80 -13.85 -3.72
CA CYS A 275 -22.43 -14.75 -4.68
C CYS A 275 -22.12 -14.33 -6.13
N GLU A 276 -22.24 -13.04 -6.46
CA GLU A 276 -21.89 -12.50 -7.77
C GLU A 276 -20.42 -12.76 -8.11
N TYR A 277 -19.50 -12.45 -7.19
CA TYR A 277 -18.07 -12.63 -7.39
C TYR A 277 -17.70 -14.09 -7.66
N ARG A 278 -18.26 -15.02 -6.87
CA ARG A 278 -18.04 -16.47 -7.03
C ARG A 278 -18.61 -16.98 -8.35
N TYR A 279 -19.80 -16.52 -8.74
CA TYR A 279 -20.40 -16.85 -10.03
C TYR A 279 -19.53 -16.37 -11.19
N ASN A 280 -19.12 -15.10 -11.18
CA ASN A 280 -18.28 -14.52 -12.23
C ASN A 280 -16.93 -15.24 -12.35
N THR A 281 -16.29 -15.54 -11.21
CA THR A 281 -15.01 -16.24 -11.18
C THR A 281 -15.11 -17.66 -11.75
N LYS A 282 -16.13 -18.44 -11.37
CA LYS A 282 -16.34 -19.80 -11.89
C LYS A 282 -16.59 -19.82 -13.39
N ASN A 283 -17.28 -18.80 -13.91
CA ASN A 283 -17.59 -18.68 -15.33
C ASN A 283 -16.49 -17.95 -16.13
N GLY A 284 -15.35 -17.63 -15.50
CA GLY A 284 -14.25 -16.92 -16.18
C GLY A 284 -14.61 -15.51 -16.65
N ILE A 285 -15.68 -14.92 -16.10
CA ILE A 285 -16.12 -13.57 -16.41
C ILE A 285 -15.08 -12.60 -15.83
N ARG A 286 -14.32 -11.97 -16.73
CA ARG A 286 -13.26 -11.05 -16.33
C ARG A 286 -13.87 -9.76 -15.78
N SER A 287 -13.35 -9.32 -14.64
CA SER A 287 -13.64 -8.01 -14.07
C SER A 287 -13.36 -6.90 -15.10
N TYR A 288 -14.23 -5.88 -15.11
CA TYR A 288 -14.06 -4.66 -15.89
C TYR A 288 -12.67 -4.04 -15.71
N SER A 289 -12.11 -4.12 -14.50
CA SER A 289 -10.77 -3.62 -14.17
C SER A 289 -9.65 -4.24 -15.00
N ALA A 290 -9.81 -5.48 -15.49
CA ALA A 290 -8.81 -6.12 -16.34
C ALA A 290 -8.77 -5.49 -17.74
N ARG A 291 -9.91 -5.04 -18.26
CA ARG A 291 -10.02 -4.42 -19.59
C ARG A 291 -9.42 -3.02 -19.61
N GLU A 292 -9.66 -2.23 -18.57
CA GLU A 292 -9.11 -0.86 -18.48
C GLU A 292 -7.57 -0.83 -18.41
N ARG A 293 -6.94 -1.89 -17.88
CA ARG A 293 -5.47 -2.00 -17.82
C ARG A 293 -4.81 -2.15 -19.19
N ILE A 294 -5.58 -2.46 -20.24
CA ILE A 294 -5.07 -2.61 -21.61
C ILE A 294 -4.77 -1.25 -22.23
N MET A 295 -5.61 -0.23 -21.99
CA MET A 295 -5.48 1.09 -22.61
C MET A 295 -4.12 1.78 -22.34
N PRO A 296 -3.62 1.84 -21.09
CA PRO A 296 -2.29 2.39 -20.82
C PRO A 296 -1.17 1.66 -21.57
N ILE A 297 -1.32 0.35 -21.84
CA ILE A 297 -0.30 -0.43 -22.55
C ILE A 297 -0.28 -0.06 -24.03
N ILE A 298 -1.45 0.10 -24.66
CA ILE A 298 -1.55 0.51 -26.07
C ILE A 298 -0.87 1.87 -26.27
N PHE A 299 -1.20 2.87 -25.45
CA PHE A 299 -0.57 4.19 -25.53
C PHE A 299 0.92 4.17 -25.16
N LEU A 300 1.34 3.31 -24.22
CA LEU A 300 2.75 3.14 -23.88
C LEU A 300 3.55 2.62 -25.08
N VAL A 301 3.04 1.60 -25.78
CA VAL A 301 3.68 1.06 -26.99
C VAL A 301 3.77 2.14 -28.07
N PHE A 302 2.68 2.90 -28.28
CA PHE A 302 2.69 4.04 -29.19
C PHE A 302 3.76 5.08 -28.81
N GLY A 303 3.83 5.45 -27.53
CA GLY A 303 4.84 6.39 -27.01
C GLY A 303 6.27 5.91 -27.29
N CYS A 304 6.57 4.63 -27.05
CA CYS A 304 7.86 4.04 -27.37
C CYS A 304 8.19 4.09 -28.87
N ILE A 305 7.21 3.77 -29.74
CA ILE A 305 7.39 3.87 -31.20
C ILE A 305 7.72 5.31 -31.62
N MET A 306 7.03 6.31 -31.05
CA MET A 306 7.28 7.71 -31.37
C MET A 306 8.64 8.22 -30.90
N ILE A 307 9.14 7.73 -29.75
CA ILE A 307 10.51 7.99 -29.31
C ILE A 307 11.52 7.41 -30.31
N CYS A 308 11.34 6.14 -30.73
CA CYS A 308 12.22 5.49 -31.70
C CYS A 308 12.22 6.22 -33.06
N LEU A 309 11.05 6.62 -33.55
CA LEU A 309 10.90 7.37 -34.78
C LEU A 309 11.58 8.74 -34.69
N GLY A 310 11.30 9.49 -33.62
CA GLY A 310 11.91 10.79 -33.38
C GLY A 310 13.44 10.71 -33.36
N ALA A 311 13.99 9.77 -32.59
CA ALA A 311 15.44 9.54 -32.49
C ALA A 311 16.06 9.10 -33.83
N GLY A 312 15.41 8.18 -34.57
CA GLY A 312 15.89 7.71 -35.87
C GLY A 312 15.97 8.84 -36.90
N VAL A 313 14.95 9.68 -36.98
CA VAL A 313 14.96 10.84 -37.89
C VAL A 313 16.02 11.87 -37.47
N SER A 314 16.19 12.11 -36.17
CA SER A 314 17.25 12.99 -35.66
C SER A 314 18.65 12.50 -36.07
N ILE A 315 18.93 11.20 -35.91
CA ILE A 315 20.21 10.61 -36.30
C ILE A 315 20.43 10.73 -37.81
N TYR A 316 19.41 10.45 -38.62
CA TYR A 316 19.47 10.60 -40.07
C TYR A 316 19.84 12.03 -40.48
N LEU A 317 19.19 13.03 -39.90
CA LEU A 317 19.49 14.45 -40.16
C LEU A 317 20.91 14.83 -39.77
N LEU A 318 21.42 14.33 -38.64
CA LEU A 318 22.81 14.55 -38.22
C LEU A 318 23.81 13.93 -39.21
N THR A 319 23.56 12.71 -39.69
CA THR A 319 24.45 12.06 -40.67
C THR A 319 24.50 12.78 -42.00
N GLN A 320 23.36 13.31 -42.49
CA GLN A 320 23.31 14.16 -43.69
C GLN A 320 24.12 15.44 -43.50
N SER A 321 23.99 16.11 -42.36
CA SER A 321 24.73 17.35 -42.08
C SER A 321 26.24 17.15 -41.93
N ALA A 322 26.70 15.95 -41.56
CA ALA A 322 28.12 15.63 -41.42
C ALA A 322 28.80 15.22 -42.74
N LEU A 323 28.01 14.90 -43.77
CA LEU A 323 28.48 14.55 -45.11
C LEU A 323 28.61 15.75 -46.05
N LEU A 324 28.07 16.90 -45.65
CA LEU A 324 28.13 18.20 -46.36
C LEU A 324 29.23 19.08 -45.77
#